data_AF-A0A2S5CII9-F1
#
_entry.id   AF-A0A2S5CII9-F1
#
_cell.length_a   1.000
_cell.length_b   1.000
_cell.length_c   1.000
_cell.angle_alpha   90.00
_cell.angle_beta   90.00
_cell.angle_gamma   90.00
#
_symmetry.space_group_name_H-M   'P 1'
#
loop_
_entity.id
_entity.type
_entity.pdbx_description
1 polymer ?
#
loop_
_entity_poly.entity_id
_entity_poly.type
_entity_poly.pdbx_seq_one_letter_code
_entity_poly.pdbx_strand_id
1 'polypeptide(L)'
;MPEKSKFIVTYEINYVHRVQVGFLATDKDAAILSAKEAFDNGTIWDDTHEMPLLYDQYIEVGDDSLTFSAEPVSDFPEPDESIIDIRRKEQAFTDCDSLLKDVGSGLNFAMEVFSGLRSVQPENATPAFECPDCGRVYDDANQCLSDDCPSRDASTK
;
A
#
# COMPACT_ATOMS: atom_id res chain seq x y z
N MET A 1 -37.14 -36.02 3.16
CA MET A 1 -36.12 -35.33 2.33
C MET A 1 -34.98 -36.31 2.12
N PRO A 2 -34.41 -36.46 0.91
CA PRO A 2 -33.29 -37.37 0.71
C PRO A 2 -32.09 -36.91 1.55
N GLU A 3 -31.36 -37.88 2.08
CA GLU A 3 -30.12 -37.66 2.82
C GLU A 3 -29.07 -37.05 1.89
N LYS A 4 -28.35 -36.02 2.36
CA LYS A 4 -27.35 -35.31 1.56
C LYS A 4 -25.98 -35.95 1.76
N SER A 5 -25.33 -36.36 0.68
CA SER A 5 -23.94 -36.83 0.67
C SER A 5 -22.97 -35.68 0.35
N LYS A 6 -21.73 -35.80 0.82
CA LYS A 6 -20.64 -34.87 0.48
C LYS A 6 -19.91 -35.36 -0.77
N PHE A 7 -19.48 -34.42 -1.60
CA PHE A 7 -18.71 -34.69 -2.81
C PHE A 7 -17.62 -33.63 -2.97
N ILE A 8 -16.46 -34.03 -3.48
CA ILE A 8 -15.48 -33.11 -4.06
C ILE A 8 -15.82 -32.99 -5.54
N VAL A 9 -15.87 -31.76 -6.06
CA VAL A 9 -16.13 -31.47 -7.46
C VAL A 9 -14.91 -30.80 -8.05
N THR A 10 -14.39 -31.35 -9.14
CA THR A 10 -13.16 -30.89 -9.79
C THR A 10 -13.45 -30.55 -11.24
N TYR A 11 -12.90 -29.43 -11.70
CA TYR A 11 -12.78 -29.07 -13.11
C TYR A 11 -11.39 -28.49 -13.34
N GLU A 12 -10.93 -28.54 -14.59
CA GLU A 12 -9.65 -28.01 -15.01
C GLU A 12 -9.84 -27.12 -16.23
N ILE A 13 -9.02 -26.08 -16.33
CA ILE A 13 -9.05 -25.11 -17.42
C ILE A 13 -7.63 -24.64 -17.74
N ASN A 14 -7.34 -24.53 -19.03
CA ASN A 14 -6.06 -24.05 -19.51
C ASN A 14 -6.05 -22.52 -19.55
N TYR A 15 -4.99 -21.93 -19.02
CA TYR A 15 -4.77 -20.49 -19.07
C TYR A 15 -3.43 -20.18 -19.75
N VAL A 16 -3.38 -19.06 -20.45
CA VAL A 16 -2.15 -18.37 -20.81
C VAL A 16 -2.00 -17.17 -19.90
N HIS A 17 -0.87 -17.08 -19.19
CA HIS A 17 -0.48 -15.86 -18.50
C HIS A 17 0.09 -14.87 -19.52
N ARG A 18 -0.64 -13.78 -19.79
CA ARG A 18 -0.21 -12.75 -20.72
C ARG A 18 0.20 -11.52 -19.93
N VAL A 19 1.47 -11.14 -20.09
CA VAL A 19 2.05 -9.93 -19.52
C VAL A 19 2.49 -9.00 -20.66
N GLN A 20 2.22 -7.70 -20.54
CA GLN A 20 2.71 -6.67 -21.44
C GLN A 20 3.35 -5.56 -20.62
N VAL A 21 4.57 -5.20 -20.97
CA VAL A 21 5.40 -4.19 -20.29
C VAL A 21 5.93 -3.20 -21.32
N GLY A 22 5.98 -1.92 -20.96
CA GLY A 22 6.58 -0.89 -21.78
C GLY A 22 8.11 -0.93 -21.67
N PHE A 23 8.80 -0.58 -22.75
CA PHE A 23 10.25 -0.36 -22.75
C PHE A 23 10.61 0.79 -23.67
N LEU A 24 11.56 1.61 -23.22
CA LEU A 24 12.29 2.52 -24.10
C LEU A 24 13.55 1.80 -24.60
N ALA A 25 13.63 1.58 -25.90
CA ALA A 25 14.77 0.90 -26.53
C ALA A 25 15.06 1.49 -27.91
N THR A 26 16.29 1.29 -28.39
CA THR A 26 16.72 1.74 -29.72
C THR A 26 16.02 0.97 -30.85
N ASP A 27 15.69 -0.29 -30.60
CA ASP A 27 15.03 -1.19 -31.54
C ASP A 27 14.31 -2.33 -30.79
N LYS A 28 13.64 -3.18 -31.57
CA LYS A 28 12.86 -4.30 -31.05
C LYS A 28 13.71 -5.35 -30.32
N ASP A 29 14.91 -5.64 -30.81
CA ASP A 29 15.73 -6.71 -30.24
C ASP A 29 16.33 -6.25 -28.91
N ALA A 30 16.74 -4.98 -28.82
CA ALA A 30 17.12 -4.34 -27.57
C ALA A 30 15.97 -4.37 -26.54
N ALA A 31 14.73 -4.06 -26.95
CA ALA A 31 13.58 -4.14 -26.05
C ALA A 31 13.34 -5.56 -25.51
N ILE A 32 13.47 -6.58 -26.36
CA ILE A 32 13.30 -7.98 -25.96
C ILE A 32 14.42 -8.40 -24.98
N LEU A 33 15.66 -7.97 -25.24
CA LEU A 33 16.77 -8.27 -24.36
C LEU A 33 16.59 -7.63 -22.97
N SER A 34 16.20 -6.35 -22.92
CA SER A 34 15.91 -5.65 -21.66
C SER A 34 14.74 -6.30 -20.90
N ALA A 35 13.68 -6.71 -21.60
CA ALA A 35 12.57 -7.43 -21.00
C ALA A 35 13.01 -8.76 -20.39
N LYS A 36 13.86 -9.52 -21.10
CA LYS A 36 14.39 -10.78 -20.59
C LYS A 36 15.27 -10.55 -19.35
N GLU A 37 16.15 -9.56 -19.37
CA GLU A 37 16.99 -9.23 -18.22
C GLU A 37 16.16 -8.82 -17.00
N ALA A 38 15.14 -7.98 -17.20
CA ALA A 38 14.22 -7.59 -16.12
C ALA A 38 13.44 -8.79 -15.55
N PHE A 39 13.01 -9.73 -16.40
CA PHE A 39 12.34 -10.95 -15.95
C PHE A 39 13.28 -11.84 -15.13
N ASP A 40 14.49 -12.09 -15.63
CA ASP A 40 15.48 -12.94 -14.96
C ASP A 40 15.92 -12.33 -13.61
N ASN A 41 15.92 -10.99 -13.50
CA ASN A 41 16.21 -10.26 -12.27
C ASN A 41 14.98 -10.08 -11.34
N GLY A 42 13.78 -10.47 -11.78
CA GLY A 42 12.55 -10.34 -11.01
C GLY A 42 11.99 -8.92 -10.89
N THR A 43 12.48 -7.97 -11.70
CA THR A 43 12.09 -6.55 -11.65
C THR A 43 11.03 -6.19 -12.69
N ILE A 44 10.69 -7.09 -13.61
CA ILE A 44 9.73 -6.85 -14.69
C ILE A 44 8.32 -6.43 -14.22
N TRP A 45 7.98 -6.68 -12.94
CA TRP A 45 6.69 -6.31 -12.33
C TRP A 45 6.74 -5.03 -11.48
N ASP A 46 7.87 -4.32 -11.44
CA ASP A 46 8.06 -3.15 -10.56
C ASP A 46 7.22 -1.92 -10.93
N ASP A 47 6.56 -1.93 -12.10
CA ASP A 47 5.71 -0.85 -12.63
C ASP A 47 6.34 0.55 -12.51
N THR A 48 7.46 0.73 -13.21
CA THR A 48 8.22 1.99 -13.16
C THR A 48 7.87 2.89 -14.35
N HIS A 49 8.21 4.18 -14.28
CA HIS A 49 7.97 5.11 -15.39
C HIS A 49 8.67 4.68 -16.70
N GLU A 50 9.86 4.10 -16.60
CA GLU A 50 10.66 3.65 -17.76
C GLU A 50 10.28 2.24 -18.24
N MET A 51 9.67 1.45 -17.35
CA MET A 51 9.18 0.09 -17.60
C MET A 51 7.78 -0.09 -16.97
N PRO A 52 6.74 0.54 -17.55
CA PRO A 52 5.39 0.46 -16.99
C PRO A 52 4.78 -0.91 -17.24
N LEU A 53 4.07 -1.44 -16.24
CA LEU A 53 3.30 -2.67 -16.38
C LEU A 53 1.96 -2.34 -17.04
N LEU A 54 1.78 -2.77 -18.29
CA LEU A 54 0.63 -2.38 -19.13
C LEU A 54 -0.50 -3.39 -19.08
N TYR A 55 -0.18 -4.67 -18.87
CA TYR A 55 -1.14 -5.75 -18.82
C TYR A 55 -0.55 -6.93 -18.06
N ASP A 56 -1.33 -7.52 -17.16
CA ASP A 56 -0.97 -8.74 -16.43
C ASP A 56 -2.26 -9.50 -16.11
N GLN A 57 -2.59 -10.51 -16.92
CA GLN A 57 -3.79 -11.32 -16.74
C GLN A 57 -3.58 -12.76 -17.19
N TYR A 58 -4.30 -13.69 -16.55
CA TYR A 58 -4.51 -15.03 -17.06
C TYR A 58 -5.71 -15.04 -18.02
N ILE A 59 -5.51 -15.56 -19.23
CA ILE A 59 -6.52 -15.64 -20.28
C ILE A 59 -6.85 -17.11 -20.51
N GLU A 60 -8.14 -17.47 -20.41
CA GLU A 60 -8.62 -18.80 -20.74
C GLU A 60 -8.31 -19.12 -22.20
N VAL A 61 -7.74 -20.30 -22.43
CA VAL A 61 -7.45 -20.78 -23.78
C VAL A 61 -8.07 -22.16 -23.99
N GLY A 62 -8.68 -22.34 -25.16
CA GLY A 62 -9.48 -23.51 -25.48
C GLY A 62 -10.95 -23.15 -25.64
N ASP A 63 -11.57 -23.78 -26.61
CA ASP A 63 -12.98 -23.66 -26.99
C ASP A 63 -13.84 -24.78 -26.39
N ASP A 64 -13.23 -25.65 -25.59
CA ASP A 64 -13.92 -26.75 -24.93
C ASP A 64 -14.80 -26.27 -23.76
N SER A 65 -16.02 -26.82 -23.70
CA SER A 65 -16.90 -26.69 -22.55
C SER A 65 -16.29 -27.33 -21.31
N LEU A 66 -16.29 -26.59 -20.18
CA LEU A 66 -15.81 -27.09 -18.89
C LEU A 66 -16.44 -28.45 -18.54
N THR A 67 -15.58 -29.43 -18.28
CA THR A 67 -16.00 -30.76 -17.83
C THR A 67 -15.79 -30.86 -16.32
N PHE A 68 -16.85 -31.25 -15.62
CA PHE A 68 -16.84 -31.44 -14.17
C PHE A 68 -16.80 -32.92 -13.83
N SER A 69 -15.99 -33.28 -12.84
CA SER A 69 -15.97 -34.60 -12.22
C SER A 69 -16.34 -34.47 -10.74
N ALA A 70 -16.97 -35.49 -10.18
CA ALA A 70 -17.38 -35.49 -8.77
C ALA A 70 -17.07 -36.84 -8.12
N GLU A 71 -16.45 -36.80 -6.94
CA GLU A 71 -16.13 -37.98 -6.14
C GLU A 71 -16.80 -37.90 -4.75
N PRO A 72 -17.43 -38.98 -4.27
CA PRO A 72 -18.07 -38.99 -2.95
C PRO A 72 -17.02 -39.04 -1.85
N VAL A 73 -17.26 -38.30 -0.76
CA VAL A 73 -16.37 -38.28 0.41
C VAL A 73 -17.17 -38.43 1.71
N SER A 74 -16.56 -39.01 2.74
CA SER A 74 -17.14 -39.07 4.08
C SER A 74 -17.04 -37.70 4.79
N ASP A 75 -15.94 -36.99 4.58
CA ASP A 75 -15.72 -35.63 5.05
C ASP A 75 -14.85 -34.84 4.07
N PHE A 76 -14.86 -33.51 4.18
CA PHE A 76 -14.00 -32.65 3.38
C PHE A 76 -12.55 -32.70 3.90
N PRO A 77 -11.55 -32.74 3.01
CA PRO A 77 -10.15 -32.67 3.42
C PRO A 77 -9.83 -31.30 4.01
N GLU A 78 -8.71 -31.22 4.73
CA GLU A 78 -8.16 -29.92 5.11
C GLU A 78 -7.84 -29.09 3.85
N PRO A 79 -8.08 -27.77 3.87
CA PRO A 79 -7.74 -26.90 2.75
C PRO A 79 -6.24 -26.93 2.45
N ASP A 80 -5.91 -26.92 1.15
CA ASP A 80 -4.54 -26.74 0.68
C ASP A 80 -3.96 -25.37 1.13
N GLU A 81 -2.63 -25.28 1.19
CA GLU A 81 -1.91 -24.04 1.54
C GLU A 81 -2.31 -22.86 0.65
N SER A 82 -2.62 -23.09 -0.63
CA SER A 82 -3.14 -22.05 -1.52
C SER A 82 -4.41 -21.38 -0.98
N ILE A 83 -5.30 -22.15 -0.34
CA ILE A 83 -6.52 -21.63 0.27
C ILE A 83 -6.21 -20.91 1.59
N ILE A 84 -5.24 -21.40 2.36
CA ILE A 84 -4.78 -20.76 3.59
C ILE A 84 -4.20 -19.38 3.27
N ASP A 85 -3.38 -19.28 2.23
CA ASP A 85 -2.76 -18.02 1.79
C ASP A 85 -3.79 -17.03 1.22
N ILE A 86 -4.79 -17.50 0.47
CA ILE A 86 -5.92 -16.66 0.05
C ILE A 86 -6.63 -16.07 1.27
N ARG A 87 -6.99 -16.90 2.25
CA ARG A 87 -7.68 -16.44 3.47
C ARG A 87 -6.84 -15.44 4.26
N ARG A 88 -5.54 -15.66 4.39
CA ARG A 88 -4.62 -14.72 5.05
C ARG A 88 -4.58 -13.38 4.33
N LYS A 89 -4.49 -13.40 3.00
CA LYS A 89 -4.47 -12.20 2.16
C LYS A 89 -5.78 -11.42 2.30
N GLU A 90 -6.93 -12.09 2.18
CA GLU A 90 -8.26 -11.48 2.35
C GLU A 90 -8.45 -10.86 3.74
N GLN A 91 -8.01 -11.56 4.79
CA GLN A 91 -8.05 -11.04 6.14
C GLN A 91 -7.19 -9.78 6.28
N ALA A 92 -5.94 -9.81 5.78
CA ALA A 92 -5.06 -8.66 5.82
C ALA A 92 -5.65 -7.43 5.12
N PHE A 93 -6.29 -7.61 3.94
CA PHE A 93 -6.98 -6.51 3.26
C PHE A 93 -8.18 -5.99 4.04
N THR A 94 -8.96 -6.88 4.66
CA THR A 94 -10.11 -6.51 5.49
C THR A 94 -9.69 -5.71 6.72
N ASP A 95 -8.59 -6.10 7.36
CA ASP A 95 -8.03 -5.41 8.52
C ASP A 95 -7.52 -4.01 8.12
N CYS A 96 -6.77 -3.91 7.03
CA CYS A 96 -6.31 -2.63 6.49
C CYS A 96 -7.48 -1.70 6.13
N ASP A 97 -8.52 -2.22 5.46
CA ASP A 97 -9.72 -1.45 5.13
C ASP A 97 -10.47 -0.99 6.38
N SER A 98 -10.54 -1.84 7.41
CA SER A 98 -11.12 -1.47 8.71
C SER A 98 -10.34 -0.33 9.37
N LEU A 99 -9.01 -0.39 9.37
CA LEU A 99 -8.16 0.69 9.88
C LEU A 99 -8.36 2.00 9.11
N LEU A 100 -8.49 1.94 7.78
CA LEU A 100 -8.74 3.12 6.93
C LEU A 100 -10.13 3.71 7.16
N LYS A 101 -11.15 2.87 7.33
CA LYS A 101 -12.52 3.31 7.65
C LYS A 101 -12.62 3.90 9.05
N ASP A 102 -11.78 3.42 9.96
CA ASP A 102 -11.71 3.88 11.33
C ASP A 102 -10.72 5.04 11.55
N VAL A 103 -10.19 5.66 10.48
CA VAL A 103 -9.40 6.90 10.58
C VAL A 103 -10.18 8.01 11.28
N GLY A 104 -11.51 7.98 11.25
CA GLY A 104 -12.35 8.88 12.07
C GLY A 104 -12.15 8.67 13.57
N SER A 105 -12.06 7.43 14.06
CA SER A 105 -11.79 7.16 15.48
C SER A 105 -10.31 7.30 15.82
N GLY A 106 -9.40 6.98 14.91
CA GLY A 106 -7.96 7.19 15.10
C GLY A 106 -7.60 8.68 15.18
N LEU A 107 -8.22 9.52 14.34
CA LEU A 107 -8.10 10.97 14.40
C LEU A 107 -8.81 11.53 15.64
N ASN A 108 -10.00 11.03 16.00
CA ASN A 108 -10.69 11.46 17.20
C ASN A 108 -9.96 11.05 18.48
N PHE A 109 -9.40 9.84 18.54
CA PHE A 109 -8.55 9.36 19.62
C PHE A 109 -7.27 10.19 19.70
N ALA A 110 -6.60 10.44 18.57
CA ALA A 110 -5.46 11.34 18.55
C ALA A 110 -5.85 12.73 19.05
N MET A 111 -6.97 13.30 18.61
CA MET A 111 -7.49 14.59 19.06
C MET A 111 -7.88 14.58 20.54
N GLU A 112 -8.48 13.52 21.08
CA GLU A 112 -8.81 13.34 22.50
C GLU A 112 -7.55 13.19 23.36
N VAL A 113 -6.56 12.42 22.89
CA VAL A 113 -5.26 12.29 23.56
C VAL A 113 -4.51 13.62 23.54
N PHE A 114 -4.47 14.33 22.42
CA PHE A 114 -3.82 15.64 22.31
C PHE A 114 -4.58 16.75 23.06
N SER A 115 -5.91 16.66 23.19
CA SER A 115 -6.70 17.59 24.01
C SER A 115 -6.64 17.26 25.50
N GLY A 116 -6.49 15.98 25.88
CA GLY A 116 -6.21 15.53 27.24
C GLY A 116 -4.81 15.91 27.72
N LEU A 117 -3.81 15.85 26.83
CA LEU A 117 -2.46 16.37 27.08
C LEU A 117 -2.41 17.90 27.20
N ARG A 118 -3.45 18.62 26.77
CA ARG A 118 -3.59 20.07 26.93
C ARG A 118 -3.92 20.51 28.37
N SER A 119 -4.07 19.57 29.31
CA SER A 119 -4.27 19.87 30.73
C SER A 119 -2.96 20.08 31.52
N VAL A 120 -1.79 19.86 30.92
CA VAL A 120 -0.54 20.42 31.43
C VAL A 120 -0.27 21.70 30.65
N GLN A 121 -0.92 22.78 31.04
CA GLN A 121 -0.36 24.10 30.78
C GLN A 121 0.88 24.24 31.68
N PRO A 122 2.11 24.35 31.15
CA PRO A 122 3.03 25.29 31.77
C PRO A 122 2.41 26.65 31.50
N GLU A 123 1.67 27.15 32.48
CA GLU A 123 1.34 28.56 32.57
C GLU A 123 2.63 29.38 32.33
N ASN A 124 2.73 29.94 31.11
CA ASN A 124 3.82 30.74 30.54
C ASN A 124 4.93 30.07 29.71
N ALA A 125 4.67 29.02 28.94
CA ALA A 125 5.56 28.67 27.82
C ALA A 125 4.94 29.06 26.48
N THR A 126 5.25 30.26 25.98
CA THR A 126 5.17 30.50 24.53
C THR A 126 6.16 29.54 23.86
N PRO A 127 5.73 28.69 22.91
CA PRO A 127 6.66 27.90 22.11
C PRO A 127 7.65 28.86 21.44
N ALA A 128 8.92 28.64 21.72
CA ALA A 128 10.00 29.48 21.24
C ALA A 128 11.10 28.59 20.67
N PHE A 129 11.62 28.96 19.50
CA PHE A 129 12.64 28.21 18.78
C PHE A 129 13.92 29.04 18.66
N GLU A 130 15.08 28.41 18.90
CA GLU A 130 16.38 29.03 18.76
C GLU A 130 16.90 28.86 17.32
N CYS A 131 17.17 29.97 16.64
CA CYS A 131 17.71 29.96 15.29
C CYS A 131 19.14 29.41 15.32
N PRO A 132 19.44 28.32 14.60
CA PRO A 132 20.76 27.68 14.61
C PRO A 132 21.86 28.56 14.00
N ASP A 133 21.51 29.54 13.17
CA ASP A 133 22.48 30.41 12.49
C ASP A 133 22.87 31.65 13.30
N CYS A 134 21.97 32.16 14.15
CA CYS A 134 22.20 33.39 14.91
C CYS A 134 22.02 33.27 16.42
N GLY A 135 21.58 32.12 16.94
CA GLY A 135 21.36 31.88 18.36
C GLY A 135 20.19 32.66 18.98
N ARG A 136 19.37 33.32 18.16
CA ARG A 136 18.22 34.11 18.64
C ARG A 136 16.97 33.26 18.79
N VAL A 137 16.14 33.64 19.75
CA VAL A 137 14.89 32.96 20.08
C VAL A 137 13.74 33.66 19.38
N TYR A 138 12.86 32.89 18.73
CA TYR A 138 11.69 33.37 17.99
C TYR A 138 10.43 32.66 18.49
N ASP A 139 9.29 33.36 18.49
CA ASP A 139 7.97 32.74 18.69
C ASP A 139 7.41 32.10 17.40
N ASP A 140 6.26 31.43 17.51
CA ASP A 140 5.53 30.83 16.38
C ASP A 140 5.07 31.86 15.32
N ALA A 141 5.02 33.14 15.65
CA ALA A 141 4.72 34.23 14.73
C ALA A 141 6.00 34.80 14.07
N ASN A 142 7.15 34.15 14.29
CA ASN A 142 8.47 34.54 13.83
C ASN A 142 8.90 35.93 14.36
N GLN A 143 8.37 36.33 15.52
CA GLN A 143 8.79 37.51 16.25
C GLN A 143 9.98 37.15 17.13
N CYS A 144 11.05 37.94 17.00
CA CYS A 144 12.28 37.77 17.77
C CYS A 144 12.04 38.16 19.24
N LEU A 145 12.42 37.29 20.16
CA LEU A 145 12.26 37.41 21.62
C LEU A 145 13.57 37.64 22.38
N SER A 146 14.73 37.55 21.72
CA SER A 146 16.04 37.83 22.32
C SER A 146 16.27 39.31 22.64
N ASP A 147 17.09 39.61 23.66
CA ASP A 147 17.40 41.00 24.03
C ASP A 147 18.16 41.77 22.93
N ASP A 148 18.85 41.07 22.03
CA ASP A 148 19.61 41.61 20.90
C ASP A 148 18.81 41.64 19.58
N CYS A 149 17.48 41.49 19.64
CA CYS A 149 16.65 41.51 18.45
C CYS A 149 16.82 42.81 17.66
N PRO A 150 17.00 42.74 16.33
CA PRO A 150 17.08 43.94 15.51
C PRO A 150 15.77 44.71 15.65
N SER A 151 15.84 45.95 16.16
CA SER A 151 14.69 46.85 16.16
C SER A 151 14.16 46.99 14.75
N ARG A 152 12.84 46.87 14.56
CA ARG A 152 12.16 47.14 13.27
C ARG A 152 12.33 48.59 12.76
N ASP A 153 13.07 49.43 13.48
CA ASP A 153 13.52 50.75 13.06
C ASP A 153 14.85 50.67 12.31
N ALA A 154 14.77 50.14 11.09
CA ALA A 154 15.71 50.48 10.01
C ALA A 154 14.96 50.56 8.68
N SER A 155 13.79 51.21 8.67
CA SER A 155 13.46 52.07 7.53
C SER A 155 14.32 53.32 7.66
N THR A 156 15.27 53.53 6.74
CA THR A 156 15.41 54.73 5.88
C THR A 156 16.86 54.85 5.37
N LYS A 157 17.12 54.36 4.15
CA LYS A 157 17.68 55.07 2.98
C LYS A 157 18.33 54.10 2.00
#